data_AF-A0A3D4F9B3-F1
#
_entry.id   AF-A0A3D4F9B3-F1
#
_cell.length_a   1.000
_cell.length_b   1.000
_cell.length_c   1.000
_cell.angle_alpha   90.00
_cell.angle_beta   90.00
_cell.angle_gamma   90.00
#
_symmetry.space_group_name_H-M   'P 1'
#
loop_
_entity.id
_entity.type
_entity.pdbx_description
1 polymer ?
#
loop_
_entity_poly.entity_id
_entity_poly.type
_entity_poly.pdbx_seq_one_letter_code
_entity_poly.pdbx_strand_id
1 'polypeptide(L)'
;MSDPGHSQGPKVSYREVEDDYFQKRQLKRFAGVFHLWALGVGAVISGDFFGWNYGLTAGGFGGLLVATLCITLMYVGLCFSIAEMAAAMPHTGGAYSFARTAMGPWGGYLTGLAENMEYILTPAVIVVGIGGYLGAIFETPDAWEPLWWLVAYALFVGLNIWGVEISFRFSVWITLIALGILLVFYLGALPHFDWQQALNIEPEKGGSRFFPTGWGGILSALPFAVWFYLAIEQLPLAAEESK
;
A
#
# COMPACT_ATOMS: atom_id res chain seq x y z
N MET A 1 29.78 -27.46 -38.76
CA MET A 1 28.72 -27.46 -39.80
C MET A 1 27.69 -26.42 -39.38
N SER A 2 27.59 -25.34 -40.18
CA SER A 2 26.51 -24.34 -40.25
C SER A 2 25.92 -23.73 -38.96
N ASP A 3 26.30 -22.48 -38.71
CA ASP A 3 25.49 -21.47 -38.01
C ASP A 3 24.17 -21.22 -38.75
N PRO A 4 23.09 -20.85 -38.05
CA PRO A 4 22.29 -19.74 -38.56
C PRO A 4 21.89 -18.76 -37.46
N GLY A 5 22.45 -17.56 -37.53
CA GLY A 5 21.67 -16.33 -37.45
C GLY A 5 21.49 -15.77 -36.04
N HIS A 6 22.49 -15.01 -35.59
CA HIS A 6 22.28 -13.96 -34.61
C HIS A 6 21.32 -12.89 -35.17
N SER A 7 20.01 -13.08 -35.00
CA SER A 7 19.05 -11.98 -35.07
C SER A 7 19.36 -11.00 -33.94
N GLN A 8 19.86 -9.82 -34.31
CA GLN A 8 20.12 -8.69 -33.42
C GLN A 8 18.80 -7.96 -33.12
N GLY A 9 18.08 -8.45 -32.11
CA GLY A 9 17.19 -7.63 -31.28
C GLY A 9 17.74 -7.68 -29.85
N PRO A 10 17.26 -6.86 -28.90
CA PRO A 10 17.72 -6.93 -27.51
C PRO A 10 17.32 -8.29 -26.93
N LYS A 11 18.20 -9.29 -27.07
CA LYS A 11 17.94 -10.69 -26.73
C LYS A 11 18.10 -10.86 -25.23
N VAL A 12 16.97 -10.81 -24.54
CA VAL A 12 16.90 -11.26 -23.16
C VAL A 12 17.19 -12.75 -23.13
N SER A 13 18.32 -13.12 -22.55
CA SER A 13 18.74 -14.51 -22.37
C SER A 13 18.10 -15.07 -21.10
N TYR A 14 17.48 -16.25 -21.22
CA TYR A 14 16.98 -17.00 -20.08
C TYR A 14 18.03 -18.04 -19.69
N ARG A 15 18.31 -18.12 -18.38
CA ARG A 15 19.19 -19.14 -17.81
C ARG A 15 18.31 -20.10 -17.02
N GLU A 16 18.28 -21.36 -17.41
CA GLU A 16 17.71 -22.41 -16.57
C GLU A 16 18.63 -22.60 -15.36
N VAL A 17 18.02 -22.62 -14.18
CA VAL A 17 18.71 -22.75 -12.89
C VAL A 17 18.26 -24.05 -12.25
N GLU A 18 19.20 -24.82 -11.70
CA GLU A 18 18.92 -26.12 -11.07
C GLU A 18 18.08 -25.97 -9.80
N ASP A 19 17.31 -26.99 -9.44
CA ASP A 19 16.39 -26.99 -8.29
C ASP A 19 17.09 -26.64 -6.95
N ASP A 20 18.37 -26.98 -6.81
CA ASP A 20 19.19 -26.65 -5.63
C ASP A 20 19.35 -25.12 -5.42
N TYR A 21 19.25 -24.33 -6.48
CA TYR A 21 19.26 -22.87 -6.40
C TYR A 21 18.04 -22.34 -5.63
N PHE A 22 16.87 -22.92 -5.86
CA PHE A 22 15.62 -22.54 -5.18
C PHE A 22 15.58 -23.07 -3.75
N GLN A 23 16.11 -24.27 -3.49
CA GLN A 23 16.19 -24.83 -2.14
C GLN A 23 17.03 -23.97 -1.19
N LYS A 24 18.15 -23.41 -1.67
CA LYS A 24 19.03 -22.53 -0.87
C LYS A 24 18.44 -21.17 -0.53
N ARG A 25 17.36 -20.75 -1.21
CA ARG A 25 16.73 -19.44 -1.03
C ARG A 25 15.36 -19.51 -0.36
N GLN A 26 14.95 -20.68 0.12
CA GLN A 26 13.68 -20.79 0.84
C GLN A 26 13.71 -20.01 2.15
N LEU A 27 12.73 -19.13 2.32
CA LEU A 27 12.51 -18.41 3.56
C LEU A 27 11.95 -19.37 4.63
N LYS A 28 12.20 -19.05 5.90
CA LYS A 28 11.64 -19.83 7.00
C LYS A 28 10.12 -19.64 7.04
N ARG A 29 9.37 -20.72 6.88
CA ARG A 29 7.90 -20.70 6.99
C ARG A 29 7.47 -20.53 8.45
N PHE A 30 6.90 -19.39 8.78
CA PHE A 30 6.43 -19.08 10.14
C PHE A 30 5.01 -18.50 10.17
N ALA A 31 4.55 -17.83 9.10
CA ALA A 31 3.30 -17.10 9.06
C ALA A 31 2.09 -18.04 8.86
N GLY A 32 1.23 -18.12 9.88
CA GLY A 32 -0.10 -18.74 9.74
C GLY A 32 -1.13 -17.77 9.17
N VAL A 33 -2.34 -18.26 8.85
CA VAL A 33 -3.46 -17.45 8.30
C VAL A 33 -3.72 -16.16 9.09
N PHE A 34 -3.67 -16.22 10.42
CA PHE A 34 -3.89 -15.04 11.26
C PHE A 34 -2.77 -13.99 11.15
N HIS A 35 -1.52 -14.42 10.92
CA HIS A 35 -0.39 -13.52 10.71
C HIS A 35 -0.51 -12.81 9.36
N LEU A 36 -0.91 -13.55 8.33
CA LEU A 36 -1.19 -12.99 7.00
C LEU A 36 -2.35 -11.99 7.06
N TRP A 37 -3.45 -12.34 7.74
CA TRP A 37 -4.56 -11.41 7.95
C TRP A 37 -4.12 -10.13 8.68
N ALA A 38 -3.35 -10.26 9.76
CA ALA A 38 -2.85 -9.11 10.52
C ALA A 38 -1.89 -8.23 9.70
N LEU A 39 -1.09 -8.82 8.81
CA LEU A 39 -0.25 -8.10 7.86
C LEU A 39 -1.09 -7.32 6.86
N GLY A 40 -2.04 -7.96 6.19
CA GLY A 40 -2.90 -7.31 5.19
C GLY A 40 -3.75 -6.19 5.81
N VAL A 41 -4.41 -6.47 6.94
CA VAL A 41 -5.24 -5.49 7.64
C VAL A 41 -4.38 -4.35 8.21
N GLY A 42 -3.22 -4.65 8.80
CA GLY A 42 -2.31 -3.63 9.31
C GLY A 42 -1.79 -2.70 8.23
N ALA A 43 -1.44 -3.25 7.06
CA ALA A 43 -0.97 -2.49 5.93
C ALA A 43 -2.06 -1.51 5.41
N VAL A 44 -3.29 -2.00 5.26
CA VAL A 44 -4.43 -1.19 4.81
C VAL A 44 -4.85 -0.13 5.82
N ILE A 45 -4.86 -0.45 7.12
CA ILE A 45 -5.21 0.50 8.19
C ILE A 45 -4.32 1.73 8.17
N SER A 46 -3.03 1.57 7.82
CA SER A 46 -2.12 2.72 7.72
C SER A 46 -2.65 3.80 6.77
N GLY A 47 -3.33 3.39 5.71
CA GLY A 47 -3.98 4.30 4.76
C GLY A 47 -5.19 5.04 5.32
N ASP A 48 -5.88 4.51 6.34
CA ASP A 48 -7.00 5.22 7.01
C ASP A 48 -6.51 6.44 7.81
N PHE A 49 -5.24 6.44 8.22
CA PHE A 49 -4.62 7.58 8.90
C PHE A 49 -4.13 8.67 7.94
N PHE A 50 -4.24 8.47 6.63
CA PHE A 50 -3.76 9.38 5.59
C PHE A 50 -4.78 9.55 4.45
N GLY A 51 -4.64 10.62 3.67
CA GLY A 51 -5.32 10.73 2.38
C GLY A 51 -6.81 11.13 2.42
N TRP A 52 -7.63 10.57 3.31
CA TRP A 52 -9.09 10.76 3.29
C TRP A 52 -9.51 12.22 3.48
N ASN A 53 -8.81 12.97 4.33
CA ASN A 53 -9.05 14.40 4.55
C ASN A 53 -8.76 15.24 3.29
N TYR A 54 -7.73 14.86 2.52
CA TYR A 54 -7.44 15.50 1.23
C TYR A 54 -8.47 15.10 0.18
N GLY A 55 -8.94 13.85 0.19
CA GLY A 55 -10.02 13.38 -0.66
C GLY A 55 -11.34 14.12 -0.42
N LEU A 56 -11.71 14.35 0.83
CA LEU A 56 -12.87 15.17 1.20
C LEU A 56 -12.70 16.61 0.72
N THR A 57 -11.50 17.19 0.87
CA THR A 57 -11.23 18.55 0.39
C THR A 57 -11.34 18.66 -1.13
N ALA A 58 -10.90 17.63 -1.87
CA ALA A 58 -10.92 17.62 -3.33
C ALA A 58 -12.30 17.35 -3.94
N GLY A 59 -13.02 16.35 -3.42
CA GLY A 59 -14.27 15.86 -4.01
C GLY A 59 -15.53 16.13 -3.19
N GLY A 60 -15.41 16.62 -1.97
CA GLY A 60 -16.47 16.56 -0.98
C GLY A 60 -16.84 15.13 -0.57
N PHE A 61 -17.83 15.01 0.31
CA PHE A 61 -18.31 13.70 0.77
C PHE A 61 -18.80 12.82 -0.38
N GLY A 62 -19.68 13.34 -1.25
CA GLY A 62 -20.22 12.56 -2.37
C GLY A 62 -19.16 12.20 -3.41
N GLY A 63 -18.22 13.11 -3.70
CA GLY A 63 -17.12 12.83 -4.62
C GLY A 63 -16.19 11.74 -4.10
N LEU A 64 -15.77 11.82 -2.83
CA LEU A 64 -14.94 10.79 -2.20
C LEU A 64 -15.68 9.47 -2.06
N LEU A 65 -16.98 9.47 -1.74
CA LEU A 65 -17.79 8.25 -1.65
C LEU A 65 -17.81 7.49 -2.98
N VAL A 66 -18.13 8.19 -4.08
CA VAL A 66 -18.16 7.56 -5.41
C VAL A 66 -16.75 7.12 -5.83
N ALA A 67 -15.73 7.95 -5.59
CA ALA A 67 -14.34 7.58 -5.86
C ALA A 67 -13.95 6.30 -5.09
N THR A 68 -14.31 6.21 -3.81
CA THR A 68 -14.08 5.03 -2.97
C THR A 68 -14.74 3.81 -3.56
N LEU A 69 -16.03 3.87 -3.94
CA LEU A 69 -16.73 2.75 -4.56
C LEU A 69 -16.08 2.29 -5.87
N CYS A 70 -15.62 3.22 -6.71
CA CYS A 70 -14.89 2.91 -7.93
C CYS A 70 -13.58 2.16 -7.62
N ILE A 71 -12.79 2.67 -6.66
CA ILE A 71 -11.54 2.05 -6.24
C ILE A 71 -11.80 0.68 -5.58
N THR A 72 -12.83 0.53 -4.74
CA THR A 72 -13.23 -0.75 -4.15
C THR A 72 -13.43 -1.80 -5.25
N LEU A 73 -14.19 -1.47 -6.30
CA LEU A 73 -14.45 -2.40 -7.40
C LEU A 73 -13.15 -2.80 -8.11
N MET A 74 -12.26 -1.84 -8.35
CA MET A 74 -10.94 -2.10 -8.95
C MET A 74 -10.09 -3.01 -8.07
N TYR A 75 -10.03 -2.74 -6.76
CA TYR A 75 -9.25 -3.52 -5.80
C TYR A 75 -9.81 -4.93 -5.55
N VAL A 76 -11.13 -5.11 -5.61
CA VAL A 76 -11.75 -6.45 -5.60
C VAL A 76 -11.26 -7.25 -6.81
N GLY A 77 -11.27 -6.65 -8.00
CA GLY A 77 -10.72 -7.27 -9.21
C GLY A 77 -9.23 -7.61 -9.07
N LEU A 78 -8.45 -6.66 -8.56
CA LEU A 78 -7.02 -6.84 -8.29
C LEU A 78 -6.77 -8.01 -7.31
N CYS A 79 -7.51 -8.07 -6.20
CA CYS A 79 -7.37 -9.12 -5.20
C CYS A 79 -7.67 -10.51 -5.78
N PHE A 80 -8.72 -10.64 -6.59
CA PHE A 80 -9.03 -11.92 -7.27
C PHE A 80 -7.94 -12.31 -8.26
N SER A 81 -7.45 -11.37 -9.08
CA SER A 81 -6.33 -11.64 -10.00
C SER A 81 -5.07 -12.06 -9.26
N ILE A 82 -4.74 -11.38 -8.17
CA ILE A 82 -3.59 -11.71 -7.32
C ILE A 82 -3.76 -13.09 -6.69
N ALA A 83 -4.96 -13.43 -6.20
CA ALA A 83 -5.22 -14.74 -5.59
C ALA A 83 -5.04 -15.89 -6.60
N GLU A 84 -5.54 -15.74 -7.82
CA GLU A 84 -5.37 -16.73 -8.89
C GLU A 84 -3.90 -16.88 -9.30
N MET A 85 -3.19 -15.76 -9.49
CA MET A 85 -1.78 -15.76 -9.87
C MET A 85 -0.87 -16.33 -8.77
N ALA A 86 -1.14 -16.01 -7.50
CA ALA A 86 -0.38 -16.54 -6.37
C ALA A 86 -0.57 -18.06 -6.21
N ALA A 87 -1.76 -18.58 -6.50
CA ALA A 87 -2.00 -20.02 -6.52
C ALA A 87 -1.33 -20.72 -7.70
N ALA A 88 -1.29 -20.09 -8.88
CA ALA A 88 -0.69 -20.65 -10.09
C ALA A 88 0.84 -20.58 -10.10
N MET A 89 1.43 -19.57 -9.46
CA MET A 89 2.87 -19.27 -9.45
C MET A 89 3.38 -19.00 -8.03
N PRO A 90 3.55 -20.04 -7.19
CA PRO A 90 3.87 -19.91 -5.76
C PRO A 90 5.37 -19.68 -5.50
N HIS A 91 5.96 -18.66 -6.14
CA HIS A 91 7.33 -18.23 -5.89
C HIS A 91 7.36 -16.74 -5.54
N THR A 92 8.27 -16.31 -4.65
CA THR A 92 8.40 -14.91 -4.25
C THR A 92 8.78 -14.03 -5.44
N GLY A 93 8.12 -12.88 -5.55
CA GLY A 93 8.45 -11.88 -6.56
C GLY A 93 7.32 -10.93 -6.94
N GLY A 94 6.15 -11.02 -6.30
CA GLY A 94 5.12 -9.99 -6.39
C GLY A 94 4.61 -9.73 -7.79
N ALA A 95 4.22 -8.48 -8.05
CA ALA A 95 3.73 -8.07 -9.36
C ALA A 95 4.81 -8.19 -10.43
N TYR A 96 6.09 -7.95 -10.09
CA TYR A 96 7.22 -8.19 -10.99
C TYR A 96 7.22 -9.61 -11.57
N SER A 97 7.08 -10.62 -10.71
CA SER A 97 7.13 -12.00 -11.18
C SER A 97 5.92 -12.38 -12.02
N PHE A 98 4.74 -11.90 -11.66
CA PHE A 98 3.52 -12.13 -12.44
C PHE A 98 3.62 -11.48 -13.83
N ALA A 99 4.06 -10.22 -13.89
CA ALA A 99 4.24 -9.49 -15.14
C ALA A 99 5.36 -10.10 -15.99
N ARG A 100 6.44 -10.59 -15.36
CA ARG A 100 7.54 -11.26 -16.07
C ARG A 100 7.06 -12.55 -16.74
N THR A 101 6.22 -13.33 -16.07
CA THR A 101 5.68 -14.58 -16.63
C THR A 101 4.62 -14.32 -17.70
N ALA A 102 3.70 -13.38 -17.47
CA ALA A 102 2.57 -13.13 -18.36
C ALA A 102 2.94 -12.27 -19.60
N MET A 103 3.79 -11.26 -19.43
CA MET A 103 4.10 -10.24 -20.44
C MET A 103 5.56 -10.27 -20.90
N GLY A 104 6.34 -11.24 -20.42
CA GLY A 104 7.75 -11.40 -20.76
C GLY A 104 8.66 -10.33 -20.15
N PRO A 105 9.88 -10.16 -20.69
CA PRO A 105 10.92 -9.39 -20.04
C PRO A 105 10.62 -7.91 -19.80
N TRP A 106 9.99 -7.27 -20.77
CA TRP A 106 9.68 -5.85 -20.71
C TRP A 106 8.56 -5.56 -19.72
N GLY A 107 7.54 -6.43 -19.65
CA GLY A 107 6.49 -6.33 -18.63
C GLY A 107 7.05 -6.50 -17.22
N GLY A 108 7.92 -7.49 -17.02
CA GLY A 108 8.67 -7.63 -15.78
C GLY A 108 9.50 -6.40 -15.46
N TYR A 109 10.31 -5.89 -16.40
CA TYR A 109 11.17 -4.72 -16.18
C TYR A 109 10.38 -3.47 -15.77
N LEU A 110 9.30 -3.14 -16.50
CA LEU A 110 8.45 -1.98 -16.18
C LEU A 110 7.79 -2.12 -14.81
N THR A 111 7.26 -3.30 -14.50
CA THR A 111 6.60 -3.56 -13.21
C THR A 111 7.62 -3.50 -12.07
N GLY A 112 8.81 -4.06 -12.24
CA GLY A 112 9.87 -3.99 -11.23
C GLY A 112 10.39 -2.57 -11.00
N LEU A 113 10.45 -1.72 -12.03
CA LEU A 113 10.75 -0.30 -11.85
C LEU A 113 9.65 0.43 -11.07
N ALA A 114 8.38 0.16 -11.39
CA ALA A 114 7.24 0.75 -10.70
C ALA A 114 7.22 0.34 -9.22
N GLU A 115 7.38 -0.96 -8.93
CA GLU A 115 7.49 -1.46 -7.55
C GLU A 115 8.69 -0.83 -6.82
N ASN A 116 9.84 -0.68 -7.46
CA ASN A 116 11.00 -0.04 -6.81
C ASN A 116 10.71 1.42 -6.43
N MET A 117 10.06 2.18 -7.31
CA MET A 117 9.64 3.55 -7.01
C MET A 117 8.64 3.58 -5.86
N GLU A 118 7.65 2.69 -5.86
CA GLU A 118 6.68 2.55 -4.77
C GLU A 118 7.38 2.28 -3.44
N TYR A 119 8.29 1.29 -3.38
CA TYR A 119 9.00 0.94 -2.15
C TYR A 119 9.97 2.02 -1.65
N ILE A 120 10.39 2.97 -2.49
CA ILE A 120 11.18 4.14 -2.08
C ILE A 120 10.27 5.26 -1.57
N LEU A 121 9.17 5.53 -2.28
CA LEU A 121 8.28 6.65 -1.98
C LEU A 121 7.39 6.36 -0.76
N THR A 122 6.91 5.13 -0.60
CA THR A 122 5.99 4.77 0.50
C THR A 122 6.63 5.02 1.88
N PRO A 123 7.85 4.56 2.19
CA PRO A 123 8.51 4.90 3.45
C PRO A 123 8.71 6.39 3.64
N ALA A 124 9.02 7.14 2.58
CA ALA A 124 9.19 8.59 2.66
C ALA A 124 7.88 9.29 3.07
N VAL A 125 6.75 8.91 2.45
CA VAL A 125 5.42 9.45 2.80
C VAL A 125 5.03 9.10 4.23
N ILE A 126 5.27 7.86 4.66
CA ILE A 126 4.96 7.42 6.03
C ILE A 126 5.77 8.21 7.06
N VAL A 127 7.06 8.45 6.79
CA VAL A 127 7.92 9.22 7.71
C VAL A 127 7.48 10.69 7.80
N VAL A 128 7.08 11.31 6.68
CA VAL A 128 6.47 12.65 6.70
C VAL A 128 5.21 12.66 7.56
N GLY A 129 4.36 11.64 7.41
CA GLY A 129 3.17 11.47 8.22
C GLY A 129 3.43 11.34 9.71
N ILE A 130 4.38 10.47 10.09
CA ILE A 130 4.84 10.33 11.49
C ILE A 130 5.36 11.66 12.02
N GLY A 131 6.14 12.40 11.22
CA GLY A 131 6.64 13.72 11.58
C GLY A 131 5.51 14.70 11.90
N GLY A 132 4.45 14.72 11.07
CA GLY A 132 3.27 15.55 11.32
C GLY A 132 2.55 15.19 12.62
N TYR A 133 2.36 13.90 12.91
CA TYR A 133 1.74 13.46 14.16
C TYR A 133 2.61 13.77 15.38
N LEU A 134 3.92 13.49 15.34
CA LEU A 134 4.83 13.78 16.45
C LEU A 134 4.95 15.29 16.67
N GLY A 135 5.00 16.08 15.60
CA GLY A 135 5.02 17.54 15.69
C GLY A 135 3.77 18.09 16.37
N ALA A 136 2.58 17.58 16.03
CA ALA A 136 1.34 17.95 16.68
C ALA A 136 1.27 17.50 18.15
N ILE A 137 1.75 16.30 18.48
CA ILE A 137 1.73 15.75 19.85
C ILE A 137 2.68 16.50 20.78
N PHE A 138 3.88 16.82 20.30
CA PHE A 138 4.92 17.49 21.08
C PHE A 138 4.92 19.01 20.90
N GLU A 139 3.98 19.54 20.12
CA GLU A 139 3.84 20.98 19.80
C GLU A 139 5.16 21.59 19.28
N THR A 140 5.91 20.84 18.47
CA THR A 140 7.21 21.31 17.95
C THR A 140 7.03 22.18 16.71
N PRO A 141 7.86 23.22 16.50
CA PRO A 141 7.83 24.02 15.27
C PRO A 141 8.11 23.20 14.00
N ASP A 142 7.58 23.61 12.85
CA ASP A 142 7.79 22.94 11.54
C ASP A 142 9.26 22.71 11.18
N ALA A 143 10.16 23.58 11.67
CA ALA A 143 11.61 23.43 11.48
C ALA A 143 12.18 22.14 12.10
N TRP A 144 11.45 21.48 13.01
CA TRP A 144 11.82 20.21 13.63
C TRP A 144 11.38 18.98 12.82
N GLU A 145 10.55 19.14 11.79
CA GLU A 145 10.10 18.01 10.96
C GLU A 145 11.26 17.14 10.44
N PRO A 146 12.38 17.69 9.92
CA PRO A 146 13.49 16.86 9.45
C PRO A 146 14.12 16.00 10.55
N LEU A 147 14.09 16.47 11.81
CA LEU A 147 14.58 15.71 12.94
C LEU A 147 13.65 14.53 13.25
N TRP A 148 12.33 14.75 13.24
CA TRP A 148 11.37 13.66 13.39
C TRP A 148 11.52 12.61 12.29
N TRP A 149 11.77 13.05 11.05
CA TRP A 149 11.99 12.15 9.93
C TRP A 149 13.26 11.29 10.13
N LEU A 150 14.35 11.92 10.54
CA LEU A 150 15.62 11.24 10.84
C LEU A 150 15.44 10.20 11.95
N VAL A 151 14.75 10.56 13.03
CA VAL A 151 14.50 9.67 14.17
C VAL A 151 13.66 8.48 13.74
N ALA A 152 12.59 8.70 12.97
CA ALA A 152 11.74 7.63 12.46
C ALA A 152 12.52 6.68 11.54
N TYR A 153 13.32 7.21 10.60
CA TYR A 153 14.18 6.37 9.75
C TYR A 153 15.20 5.58 10.56
N ALA A 154 15.88 6.21 11.51
CA ALA A 154 16.85 5.53 12.36
C ALA A 154 16.21 4.37 13.12
N LEU A 155 14.98 4.56 13.63
CA LEU A 155 14.21 3.52 14.32
C LEU A 155 13.84 2.38 13.37
N PHE A 156 13.25 2.65 12.20
CA PHE A 156 12.83 1.60 11.27
C PHE A 156 14.01 0.86 10.64
N VAL A 157 15.08 1.56 10.30
CA VAL A 157 16.31 0.95 9.78
C VAL A 157 16.98 0.10 10.87
N GLY A 158 17.10 0.62 12.09
CA GLY A 158 17.63 -0.13 13.22
C GLY A 158 16.84 -1.41 13.51
N LEU A 159 15.51 -1.32 13.47
CA LEU A 159 14.61 -2.46 13.64
C LEU A 159 14.76 -3.49 12.50
N ASN A 160 14.90 -3.03 11.25
CA ASN A 160 15.18 -3.92 10.12
C ASN A 160 16.53 -4.64 10.23
N ILE A 161 17.56 -3.98 10.77
CA ILE A 161 18.88 -4.59 10.97
C ILE A 161 18.84 -5.67 12.07
N TRP A 162 18.04 -5.47 13.13
CA TRP A 162 17.99 -6.40 14.26
C TRP A 162 17.29 -7.73 13.99
N GLY A 163 16.43 -7.79 12.99
CA GLY A 163 15.93 -9.07 12.49
C GLY A 163 14.44 -9.05 12.15
N VAL A 164 14.14 -9.71 11.03
CA VAL A 164 12.81 -9.79 10.41
C VAL A 164 11.74 -10.34 11.36
N GLU A 165 12.08 -11.31 12.22
CA GLU A 165 11.13 -11.91 13.17
C GLU A 165 10.60 -10.90 14.20
N ILE A 166 11.46 -9.98 14.68
CA ILE A 166 11.06 -8.91 15.60
C ILE A 166 10.14 -7.93 14.87
N SER A 167 10.45 -7.59 13.62
CA SER A 167 9.62 -6.72 12.78
C SER A 167 8.21 -7.26 12.62
N PHE A 168 8.06 -8.55 12.31
CA PHE A 168 6.73 -9.16 12.15
C PHE A 168 5.90 -9.10 13.43
N ARG A 169 6.49 -9.45 14.58
CA ARG A 169 5.79 -9.38 15.87
C ARG A 169 5.41 -7.95 16.22
N PHE A 170 6.31 -7.00 15.99
CA PHE A 170 6.08 -5.59 16.24
C PHE A 170 4.94 -5.02 15.37
N SER A 171 4.90 -5.38 14.08
CA SER A 171 3.83 -4.99 13.17
C SER A 171 2.46 -5.47 13.66
N VAL A 172 2.33 -6.73 14.10
CA VAL A 172 1.05 -7.24 14.65
C VAL A 172 0.62 -6.43 15.87
N TRP A 173 1.54 -6.12 16.79
CA TRP A 173 1.25 -5.30 17.96
C TRP A 173 0.79 -3.89 17.58
N ILE A 174 1.46 -3.24 16.63
CA ILE A 174 1.05 -1.92 16.13
C ILE A 174 -0.34 -1.99 15.51
N THR A 175 -0.63 -2.99 14.68
CA THR A 175 -1.94 -3.16 14.05
C THR A 175 -3.05 -3.24 15.09
N LEU A 176 -2.85 -4.00 16.17
CA LEU A 176 -3.82 -4.11 17.26
C LEU A 176 -4.03 -2.79 17.99
N ILE A 177 -2.96 -2.02 18.22
CA ILE A 177 -3.05 -0.68 18.81
C ILE A 177 -3.80 0.27 17.86
N ALA A 178 -3.49 0.25 16.57
CA ALA A 178 -4.14 1.08 15.57
C ALA A 178 -5.65 0.79 15.48
N LEU A 179 -6.03 -0.49 15.49
CA LEU A 179 -7.44 -0.92 15.59
C LEU A 179 -8.11 -0.38 16.86
N GLY A 180 -7.41 -0.42 18.00
CA GLY A 180 -7.90 0.15 19.25
C GLY A 180 -8.13 1.66 19.17
N ILE A 181 -7.18 2.41 18.57
CA ILE A 181 -7.30 3.86 18.35
C ILE A 181 -8.49 4.17 17.46
N LEU A 182 -8.65 3.45 16.33
CA LEU A 182 -9.79 3.63 15.44
C LEU A 182 -11.11 3.33 16.14
N LEU A 183 -11.17 2.27 16.95
CA LEU A 183 -12.37 1.96 17.74
C LEU A 183 -12.72 3.10 18.70
N VAL A 184 -11.74 3.64 19.42
CA VAL A 184 -11.94 4.79 20.31
C VAL A 184 -12.41 6.02 19.52
N PHE A 185 -11.79 6.29 18.38
CA PHE A 185 -12.18 7.39 17.50
C PHE A 185 -13.62 7.24 17.01
N TYR A 186 -14.00 6.10 16.44
CA TYR A 186 -15.35 5.88 15.93
C TYR A 186 -16.39 5.91 17.05
N LEU A 187 -16.16 5.25 18.18
CA LEU A 187 -17.09 5.30 19.32
C LEU A 187 -17.22 6.71 19.91
N GLY A 188 -16.13 7.47 19.95
CA GLY A 188 -16.14 8.85 20.42
C GLY A 188 -16.79 9.81 19.41
N ALA A 189 -16.63 9.59 18.12
CA ALA A 189 -17.18 10.43 17.06
C ALA A 189 -18.67 10.16 16.79
N LEU A 190 -19.15 8.93 17.00
CA LEU A 190 -20.54 8.53 16.74
C LEU A 190 -21.60 9.47 17.36
N PRO A 191 -21.50 9.89 18.65
CA PRO A 191 -22.44 10.86 19.23
C PRO A 191 -22.38 12.26 18.63
N HIS A 192 -21.28 12.61 17.95
CA HIS A 192 -21.06 13.91 17.32
C HIS A 192 -21.38 13.93 15.83
N PHE A 193 -21.86 12.81 15.28
CA PHE A 193 -22.19 12.72 13.87
C PHE A 193 -23.37 13.64 13.50
N ASP A 194 -23.13 14.54 12.56
CA ASP A 194 -24.14 15.39 11.95
C ASP A 194 -23.99 15.36 10.42
N TRP A 195 -25.07 14.98 9.73
CA TRP A 195 -25.12 14.95 8.27
C TRP A 195 -24.85 16.31 7.63
N GLN A 196 -25.18 17.41 8.32
CA GLN A 196 -24.90 18.75 7.81
C GLN A 196 -23.39 19.02 7.78
N GLN A 197 -22.63 18.48 8.72
CA GLN A 197 -21.17 18.60 8.74
C GLN A 197 -20.52 17.77 7.63
N ALA A 198 -21.11 16.63 7.24
CA ALA A 198 -20.63 15.86 6.10
C ALA A 198 -20.79 16.61 4.76
N LEU A 199 -21.73 17.56 4.68
CA LEU A 199 -22.05 18.34 3.48
C LEU A 199 -21.72 19.83 3.63
N ASN A 200 -20.75 20.16 4.51
CA ASN A 200 -20.40 21.54 4.86
C ASN A 200 -19.47 22.24 3.86
N ILE A 201 -19.04 21.55 2.81
CA ILE A 201 -18.22 22.15 1.75
C ILE A 201 -19.14 22.93 0.83
N GLU A 202 -18.91 24.24 0.74
CA GLU A 202 -19.69 25.14 -0.11
C GLU A 202 -19.55 24.75 -1.59
N PRO A 203 -20.67 24.56 -2.32
CA PRO A 203 -20.60 24.17 -3.72
C PRO A 203 -20.00 25.25 -4.62
N GLU A 204 -19.16 24.83 -5.56
CA GLU A 204 -18.68 25.68 -6.65
C GLU A 204 -19.80 25.93 -7.67
N LYS A 205 -19.57 26.84 -8.62
CA LYS A 205 -20.54 27.11 -9.69
C LYS A 205 -20.85 25.84 -10.49
N GLY A 206 -22.10 25.38 -10.42
CA GLY A 206 -22.55 24.15 -11.07
C GLY A 206 -22.41 22.88 -10.22
N GLY A 207 -21.88 23.00 -9.00
CA GLY A 207 -21.86 21.94 -7.99
C GLY A 207 -23.17 21.85 -7.20
N SER A 208 -23.28 20.81 -6.39
CA SER A 208 -24.38 20.61 -5.42
C SER A 208 -23.81 20.35 -4.04
N ARG A 209 -24.62 20.41 -2.98
CA ARG A 209 -24.16 20.07 -1.62
C ARG A 209 -23.53 18.69 -1.49
N PHE A 210 -23.98 17.73 -2.31
CA PHE A 210 -23.43 16.38 -2.31
C PHE A 210 -22.18 16.25 -3.20
N PHE A 211 -22.13 16.99 -4.31
CA PHE A 211 -21.00 17.06 -5.23
C PHE A 211 -20.53 18.53 -5.36
N PRO A 212 -19.81 19.08 -4.37
CA PRO A 212 -19.49 20.50 -4.32
C PRO A 212 -18.64 20.97 -5.50
N THR A 213 -17.74 20.13 -5.99
CA THR A 213 -16.88 20.36 -7.17
C THR A 213 -17.43 19.67 -8.43
N GLY A 214 -18.70 19.28 -8.42
CA GLY A 214 -19.35 18.53 -9.50
C GLY A 214 -18.72 17.15 -9.76
N TRP A 215 -18.91 16.62 -10.97
CA TRP A 215 -18.37 15.30 -11.34
C TRP A 215 -16.83 15.27 -11.42
N GLY A 216 -16.19 16.41 -11.68
CA GLY A 216 -14.72 16.53 -11.67
C GLY A 216 -14.11 16.28 -10.28
N GLY A 217 -14.86 16.52 -9.23
CA GLY A 217 -14.49 16.19 -7.85
C GLY A 217 -14.24 14.71 -7.61
N ILE A 218 -15.00 13.84 -8.30
CA ILE A 218 -14.82 12.39 -8.19
C ILE A 218 -13.44 12.00 -8.72
N LEU A 219 -13.06 12.49 -9.91
CA LEU A 219 -11.76 12.21 -10.50
C LEU A 219 -10.61 12.73 -9.64
N SER A 220 -10.80 13.90 -9.03
CA SER A 220 -9.81 14.52 -8.13
C SER A 220 -9.67 13.78 -6.80
N ALA A 221 -10.71 13.06 -6.37
CA ALA A 221 -10.71 12.26 -5.15
C ALA A 221 -10.14 10.83 -5.35
N LEU A 222 -10.06 10.32 -6.59
CA LEU A 222 -9.58 8.96 -6.87
C LEU A 222 -8.19 8.65 -6.28
N PRO A 223 -7.15 9.52 -6.42
CA PRO A 223 -5.83 9.23 -5.86
C PRO A 223 -5.86 9.09 -4.33
N PHE A 224 -6.78 9.79 -3.67
CA PHE A 224 -6.94 9.72 -2.21
C PHE A 224 -7.74 8.49 -1.79
N ALA A 225 -8.73 8.07 -2.59
CA ALA A 225 -9.48 6.85 -2.34
C ALA A 225 -8.61 5.57 -2.43
N VAL A 226 -7.54 5.58 -3.22
CA VAL A 226 -6.56 4.48 -3.30
C VAL A 226 -5.92 4.19 -1.94
N TRP A 227 -5.72 5.22 -1.10
CA TRP A 227 -5.13 5.04 0.23
C TRP A 227 -5.93 4.08 1.12
N PHE A 228 -7.25 3.98 0.95
CA PHE A 228 -8.08 3.07 1.74
C PHE A 228 -7.81 1.58 1.50
N TYR A 229 -7.07 1.24 0.44
CA TYR A 229 -6.78 -0.15 0.08
C TYR A 229 -5.29 -0.41 -0.17
N LEU A 230 -4.46 0.62 -0.03
CA LEU A 230 -3.03 0.54 -0.29
C LEU A 230 -2.40 -0.61 0.51
N ALA A 231 -1.44 -1.28 -0.12
CA ALA A 231 -0.62 -2.35 0.46
C ALA A 231 -1.33 -3.70 0.69
N ILE A 232 -2.60 -3.85 0.32
CA ILE A 232 -3.24 -5.18 0.32
C ILE A 232 -2.53 -6.15 -0.66
N GLU A 233 -1.96 -5.61 -1.73
CA GLU A 233 -1.14 -6.31 -2.72
C GLU A 233 0.19 -6.85 -2.17
N GLN A 234 0.57 -6.52 -0.94
CA GLN A 234 1.77 -7.06 -0.30
C GLN A 234 1.55 -8.46 0.30
N LEU A 235 0.30 -8.89 0.51
CA LEU A 235 -0.03 -10.22 1.03
C LEU A 235 0.66 -11.40 0.29
N PRO A 236 0.70 -11.43 -1.06
CA PRO A 236 1.36 -12.51 -1.80
C PRO A 236 2.88 -12.52 -1.63
N LEU A 237 3.50 -11.40 -1.24
CA LEU A 237 4.95 -11.37 -1.01
C LEU A 237 5.34 -12.19 0.21
N ALA A 238 4.43 -12.34 1.17
CA ALA A 238 4.61 -13.21 2.33
C ALA A 238 4.29 -14.70 2.05
N ALA A 239 3.98 -15.08 0.80
CA ALA A 239 3.55 -16.44 0.47
C ALA A 239 4.63 -17.51 0.80
N GLU A 240 5.91 -17.23 0.59
CA GLU A 240 6.99 -18.18 0.92
C GLU A 240 7.28 -18.30 2.41
N GLU A 241 6.86 -17.31 3.21
CA GLU A 241 6.95 -17.33 4.66
C GLU A 241 5.70 -17.94 5.30
N SER A 242 4.66 -18.23 4.50
CA SER A 242 3.42 -18.83 4.94
C SER A 242 3.50 -20.37 5.07
N LYS A 243 2.71 -20.93 5.99
CA LYS A 243 2.66 -22.38 6.26
C LYS A 243 1.66 -23.12 5.37
#